data_AF-A0A0F5H249-F1
#
_entry.id   AF-A0A0F5H249-F1
#
_cell.length_a   1.000
_cell.length_b   1.000
_cell.length_c   1.000
_cell.angle_alpha   90.00
_cell.angle_beta   90.00
_cell.angle_gamma   90.00
#
_symmetry.space_group_name_H-M   'P 1'
#
loop_
_entity.id
_entity.type
_entity.pdbx_description
1 polymer ?
#
loop_
_entity_poly.entity_id
_entity_poly.type
_entity_poly.pdbx_seq_one_letter_code
_entity_poly.pdbx_strand_id
1 'polypeptide(L)'
;MINRDTSSLNERIKAWKEVFTNNITFFRGKLFTLINASILLTIFSIFIVITGLVGLVNGNNNQFAVVLTIFIIFLIISIIGIYIVIALIFQLIALNKIFKKQNGSEIYLRRWIKMLFKKMPTKYANMNVLDEDEEKLIAKLKEKYEQEKDLNSKDYKEEENKENSKKENE
;
A
#
# COMPACT_ATOMS: atom_id res chain seq x y z
N MET A 1 24.37 -26.24 -5.41
CA MET A 1 24.09 -25.70 -4.06
C MET A 1 24.49 -24.23 -4.07
N ILE A 2 23.55 -23.29 -4.23
CA ILE A 2 23.87 -21.88 -4.48
C ILE A 2 24.06 -21.16 -3.13
N ASN A 3 25.18 -20.45 -3.01
CA ASN A 3 25.68 -19.76 -1.82
C ASN A 3 24.63 -18.85 -1.17
N ARG A 4 24.44 -19.02 0.15
CA ARG A 4 23.61 -18.16 0.99
C ARG A 4 24.38 -16.87 1.30
N ASP A 5 23.81 -15.74 0.86
CA ASP A 5 23.89 -14.41 1.49
C ASP A 5 25.29 -13.92 1.96
N THR A 6 26.16 -13.56 1.01
CA THR A 6 27.28 -12.62 1.28
C THR A 6 27.08 -11.28 0.55
N SER A 7 25.85 -10.89 0.25
CA SER A 7 25.60 -9.54 -0.27
C SER A 7 25.81 -8.51 0.84
N SER A 8 26.61 -7.47 0.57
CA SER A 8 26.90 -6.44 1.57
C SER A 8 25.62 -5.71 2.00
N LEU A 9 25.56 -5.21 3.24
CA LEU A 9 24.41 -4.42 3.74
C LEU A 9 24.03 -3.31 2.73
N ASN A 10 25.03 -2.69 2.11
CA ASN A 10 24.87 -1.62 1.13
C ASN A 10 24.17 -2.10 -0.17
N GLU A 11 24.49 -3.29 -0.67
CA GLU A 11 23.83 -3.87 -1.84
C GLU A 11 22.35 -4.16 -1.55
N ARG A 12 22.06 -4.72 -0.37
CA ARG A 12 20.68 -4.93 0.08
C ARG A 12 19.92 -3.61 0.17
N ILE A 13 20.56 -2.57 0.71
CA ILE A 13 19.96 -1.24 0.80
C ILE A 13 19.64 -0.69 -0.59
N LYS A 14 20.57 -0.84 -1.54
CA LYS A 14 20.39 -0.39 -2.93
C LYS A 14 19.26 -1.15 -3.62
N ALA A 15 19.22 -2.48 -3.51
CA ALA A 15 18.18 -3.30 -4.12
C ALA A 15 16.78 -2.99 -3.57
N TRP A 16 16.64 -2.83 -2.26
CA TRP A 16 15.37 -2.43 -1.65
C TRP A 16 14.96 -1.01 -2.02
N LYS A 17 15.91 -0.07 -2.11
CA LYS A 17 15.65 1.31 -2.57
C LYS A 17 15.03 1.33 -3.96
N GLU A 18 15.59 0.52 -4.87
CA GLU A 18 15.10 0.36 -6.24
C GLU A 18 13.70 -0.22 -6.26
N VAL A 19 13.46 -1.32 -5.53
CA VAL A 19 12.13 -1.93 -5.38
C VAL A 19 11.09 -0.97 -4.82
N PHE A 20 11.43 -0.18 -3.81
CA PHE A 20 10.51 0.81 -3.22
C PHE A 20 10.22 1.97 -4.16
N THR A 21 11.19 2.38 -4.97
CA THR A 21 11.02 3.45 -5.96
C THR A 21 10.13 2.97 -7.11
N ASN A 22 10.35 1.75 -7.56
CA ASN A 22 9.65 1.13 -8.68
C ASN A 22 8.20 0.76 -8.34
N ASN A 23 7.94 0.29 -7.11
CA ASN A 23 6.62 -0.23 -6.69
C ASN A 23 5.96 0.64 -5.60
N ILE A 24 6.19 1.95 -5.60
CA ILE A 24 5.86 2.78 -4.43
C ILE A 24 4.36 2.78 -4.08
N THR A 25 3.49 2.73 -5.08
CA THR A 25 2.03 2.71 -4.92
C THR A 25 1.58 1.44 -4.19
N PHE A 26 2.17 0.29 -4.52
CA PHE A 26 1.88 -0.98 -3.86
C PHE A 26 2.30 -0.96 -2.38
N PHE A 27 3.50 -0.48 -2.07
CA PHE A 27 3.98 -0.38 -0.69
C PHE A 27 3.18 0.63 0.13
N ARG A 28 2.79 1.77 -0.47
CA ARG A 28 1.87 2.74 0.16
C ARG A 28 0.52 2.13 0.45
N GLY A 29 -0.08 1.45 -0.52
CA GLY A 29 -1.38 0.79 -0.36
C GLY A 29 -1.35 -0.23 0.77
N LYS A 30 -0.35 -1.13 0.77
CA LYS A 30 -0.17 -2.12 1.83
C LYS A 30 0.06 -1.49 3.20
N LEU A 31 0.92 -0.47 3.30
CA LEU A 31 1.15 0.24 4.56
C LEU A 31 -0.12 0.92 5.06
N PHE A 32 -0.90 1.54 4.16
CA PHE A 32 -2.15 2.18 4.53
C PHE A 32 -3.19 1.17 5.04
N THR A 33 -3.33 0.03 4.35
CA THR A 33 -4.19 -1.07 4.82
C THR A 33 -3.75 -1.58 6.20
N LEU A 34 -2.45 -1.78 6.41
CA LEU A 34 -1.90 -2.21 7.70
C LEU A 34 -2.11 -1.17 8.80
N ILE A 35 -1.94 0.13 8.50
CA ILE A 35 -2.21 1.23 9.42
C ILE A 35 -3.69 1.23 9.81
N ASN A 36 -4.60 1.19 8.83
CA ASN A 36 -6.04 1.19 9.10
C ASN A 36 -6.47 -0.01 9.93
N ALA A 37 -5.99 -1.21 9.59
CA ALA A 37 -6.27 -2.43 10.35
C ALA A 37 -5.73 -2.33 11.79
N SER A 38 -4.51 -1.80 11.97
CA SER A 38 -3.89 -1.65 13.29
C SER A 38 -4.59 -0.60 14.14
N ILE A 39 -5.00 0.52 13.54
CA ILE A 39 -5.80 1.56 14.22
C ILE A 39 -7.15 0.99 14.65
N LEU A 40 -7.85 0.28 13.76
CA LEU A 40 -9.14 -0.31 14.07
C LEU A 40 -9.04 -1.33 15.22
N LEU A 41 -8.03 -2.20 15.18
CA LEU A 41 -7.76 -3.16 16.25
C LEU A 41 -7.46 -2.46 17.58
N THR A 42 -6.68 -1.37 17.55
CA THR A 42 -6.34 -0.58 18.74
C THR A 42 -7.57 0.12 19.33
N ILE A 43 -8.44 0.68 18.49
CA ILE A 43 -9.70 1.29 18.94
C ILE A 43 -10.59 0.23 19.60
N PHE A 44 -10.70 -0.95 18.98
CA PHE A 44 -11.49 -2.05 19.52
C PHE A 44 -10.94 -2.53 20.87
N SER A 45 -9.62 -2.66 21.00
CA SER A 45 -9.01 -3.06 22.28
C SER A 45 -9.21 -2.01 23.37
N ILE A 46 -9.12 -0.72 23.04
CA ILE A 46 -9.42 0.39 23.99
C ILE A 46 -10.87 0.31 24.45
N PHE A 47 -11.82 0.03 23.56
CA PHE A 47 -13.23 -0.11 23.93
C PHE A 47 -13.44 -1.26 24.93
N ILE A 48 -12.73 -2.38 24.75
CA ILE A 48 -12.74 -3.50 25.70
C ILE A 48 -12.11 -3.13 27.04
N VAL A 49 -11.03 -2.33 27.04
CA VAL A 49 -10.41 -1.82 28.27
C VAL A 49 -11.38 -0.93 29.06
N ILE A 50 -12.11 -0.04 28.38
CA ILE A 50 -13.12 0.84 29.02
C ILE A 50 -14.27 0.02 29.62
N THR A 51 -14.82 -0.93 28.87
CA THR A 51 -15.90 -1.80 29.37
C THR A 51 -15.42 -2.70 30.52
N GLY A 52 -14.18 -3.19 30.45
CA GLY A 52 -13.52 -3.90 31.55
C GLY A 52 -13.38 -3.05 32.81
N LEU A 53 -13.04 -1.76 32.71
CA LEU A 53 -13.01 -0.84 33.85
C LEU A 53 -14.38 -0.70 34.51
N VAL A 54 -15.44 -0.48 33.73
CA VAL A 54 -16.81 -0.40 34.26
C VAL A 54 -17.20 -1.71 34.95
N GLY A 55 -16.84 -2.85 34.35
CA GLY A 55 -17.05 -4.18 34.94
C GLY A 55 -16.28 -4.42 36.23
N LEU A 56 -15.08 -3.85 36.39
CA LEU A 56 -14.31 -3.93 37.63
C LEU A 56 -14.88 -3.05 38.74
N VAL A 57 -15.41 -1.87 38.39
CA VAL A 57 -15.98 -0.92 39.36
C VAL A 57 -17.35 -1.39 39.88
N ASN A 58 -18.20 -1.94 39.01
CA ASN A 58 -19.57 -2.33 39.33
C ASN A 58 -19.77 -3.85 39.45
N GLY A 59 -18.68 -4.63 39.36
CA GLY A 59 -18.73 -6.08 39.24
C GLY A 59 -18.98 -6.82 40.55
N ASN A 60 -19.58 -8.00 40.44
CA ASN A 60 -19.72 -8.92 41.56
C ASN A 60 -18.40 -9.69 41.81
N ASN A 61 -18.05 -9.94 43.07
CA ASN A 61 -16.77 -10.55 43.48
C ASN A 61 -16.48 -11.90 42.80
N ASN A 62 -17.53 -12.66 42.47
CA ASN A 62 -17.39 -14.00 41.87
C ASN A 62 -16.80 -13.99 40.45
N GLN A 63 -16.84 -12.87 39.73
CA GLN A 63 -16.30 -12.76 38.36
C GLN A 63 -15.10 -11.81 38.27
N PHE A 64 -14.68 -11.21 39.39
CA PHE A 64 -13.64 -10.19 39.43
C PHE A 64 -12.33 -10.65 38.78
N ALA A 65 -11.86 -11.86 39.11
CA ALA A 65 -10.62 -12.41 38.59
C ALA A 65 -10.65 -12.59 37.06
N VAL A 66 -11.79 -13.00 36.50
CA VAL A 66 -11.96 -13.19 35.05
C VAL A 66 -11.95 -11.84 34.34
N VAL A 67 -12.72 -10.87 34.85
CA VAL A 67 -12.76 -9.51 34.29
C VAL A 67 -11.39 -8.84 34.36
N LEU A 68 -10.67 -8.98 35.47
CA LEU A 68 -9.32 -8.43 35.65
C LEU A 68 -8.32 -9.06 34.67
N THR A 69 -8.39 -10.37 34.45
CA THR A 69 -7.50 -11.06 33.50
C THR A 69 -7.73 -10.59 32.07
N ILE A 70 -9.00 -10.52 31.63
CA ILE A 70 -9.37 -10.00 30.31
C ILE A 70 -8.90 -8.54 30.17
N PHE A 71 -9.14 -7.73 31.20
CA PHE A 71 -8.71 -6.33 31.22
C PHE A 71 -7.20 -6.18 31.00
N ILE A 72 -6.37 -6.92 31.74
CA ILE A 72 -4.90 -6.86 31.61
C ILE A 72 -4.46 -7.30 30.20
N ILE A 73 -5.04 -8.36 29.66
CA ILE A 73 -4.72 -8.84 28.30
C ILE A 73 -5.01 -7.74 27.26
N PHE A 74 -6.20 -7.16 27.30
CA PHE A 74 -6.59 -6.12 26.34
C PHE A 74 -5.84 -4.79 26.57
N LEU A 75 -5.41 -4.50 27.79
CA LEU A 75 -4.53 -3.38 28.09
C LEU A 75 -3.17 -3.55 27.40
N ILE A 76 -2.55 -4.74 27.53
CA ILE A 76 -1.28 -5.06 26.86
C ILE A 76 -1.44 -5.00 25.33
N ILE A 77 -2.51 -5.58 24.78
CA ILE A 77 -2.81 -5.53 23.34
C ILE A 77 -2.95 -4.08 22.87
N SER A 78 -3.60 -3.21 23.65
CA SER A 78 -3.76 -1.80 23.31
C SER A 78 -2.41 -1.07 23.27
N ILE A 79 -1.55 -1.29 24.27
CA ILE A 79 -0.20 -0.69 24.31
C ILE A 79 0.64 -1.14 23.11
N ILE A 80 0.63 -2.44 22.81
CA ILE A 80 1.32 -3.00 21.64
C ILE A 80 0.74 -2.44 20.33
N GLY A 81 -0.58 -2.34 20.23
CA GLY A 81 -1.28 -1.78 19.08
C GLY A 81 -0.87 -0.33 18.80
N ILE A 82 -0.85 0.51 19.84
CA ILE A 82 -0.37 1.91 19.74
C ILE A 82 1.09 1.94 19.24
N TYR A 83 1.97 1.12 19.81
CA TYR A 83 3.36 1.04 19.39
C TYR A 83 3.49 0.65 17.90
N ILE A 84 2.72 -0.35 17.45
CA ILE A 84 2.70 -0.79 16.05
C ILE A 84 2.21 0.34 15.13
N VAL A 85 1.12 1.03 15.49
CA VAL A 85 0.58 2.15 14.69
C VAL A 85 1.64 3.25 14.54
N ILE A 86 2.29 3.65 15.63
CA ILE A 86 3.38 4.65 15.60
C ILE A 86 4.51 4.18 14.67
N ALA A 87 4.95 2.93 14.79
CA ALA A 87 5.99 2.37 13.93
C ALA A 87 5.59 2.40 12.45
N LEU A 88 4.35 2.02 12.11
CA LEU A 88 3.84 2.05 10.74
C LEU A 88 3.74 3.48 10.17
N ILE A 89 3.35 4.47 10.99
CA ILE A 89 3.34 5.89 10.59
C ILE A 89 4.77 6.34 10.23
N PHE A 90 5.77 5.99 11.04
CA PHE A 90 7.17 6.31 10.71
C PHE A 90 7.62 5.67 9.40
N GLN A 91 7.17 4.44 9.10
CA GLN A 91 7.45 3.78 7.82
C GLN A 91 6.79 4.50 6.64
N LEU A 92 5.55 4.95 6.81
CA LEU A 92 4.86 5.75 5.80
C LEU A 92 5.58 7.07 5.53
N ILE A 93 6.05 7.76 6.57
CA ILE A 93 6.85 8.98 6.45
C ILE A 93 8.16 8.70 5.70
N ALA A 94 8.85 7.61 6.02
CA ALA A 94 10.09 7.22 5.34
C ALA A 94 9.85 6.98 3.84
N LEU A 95 8.81 6.20 3.50
CA LEU A 95 8.42 5.93 2.11
C LEU A 95 8.09 7.23 1.35
N ASN A 96 7.39 8.16 2.01
CA ASN A 96 7.05 9.46 1.42
C ASN A 96 8.29 10.35 1.18
N LYS A 97 9.27 10.32 2.08
CA LYS A 97 10.55 11.02 1.91
C LYS A 97 11.40 10.45 0.77
N ILE A 98 11.36 9.13 0.57
CA ILE A 98 12.04 8.46 -0.56
C ILE A 98 11.43 8.90 -1.89
N PHE A 99 10.10 8.96 -1.98
CA PHE A 99 9.40 9.47 -3.17
C PHE A 99 9.84 10.88 -3.55
N LYS A 100 9.90 11.77 -2.56
CA LYS A 100 10.25 13.19 -2.76
C LYS A 100 11.76 13.44 -3.00
N LYS A 101 12.59 12.39 -3.11
CA LYS A 101 14.06 12.47 -3.28
C LYS A 101 14.74 13.46 -2.32
N GLN A 102 14.22 13.61 -1.10
CA GLN A 102 14.78 14.56 -0.13
C GLN A 102 16.12 14.05 0.43
N ASN A 103 17.08 14.97 0.58
CA ASN A 103 18.37 14.70 1.22
C ASN A 103 18.14 14.14 2.64
N GLY A 104 18.86 13.06 2.99
CA GLY A 104 18.72 12.38 4.29
C GLY A 104 17.72 11.22 4.35
N SER A 105 16.94 10.97 3.28
CA SER A 105 16.04 9.80 3.17
C SER A 105 16.77 8.45 3.27
N GLU A 106 18.05 8.41 2.88
CA GLU A 106 18.86 7.20 2.89
C GLU A 106 19.13 6.66 4.30
N ILE A 107 19.26 7.53 5.31
CA ILE A 107 19.52 7.12 6.70
C ILE A 107 18.31 6.38 7.28
N TYR A 108 17.10 6.90 7.02
CA TYR A 108 15.86 6.27 7.45
C TYR A 108 15.62 4.95 6.73
N LEU A 109 15.87 4.92 5.43
CA LEU A 109 15.79 3.71 4.63
C LEU A 109 16.78 2.64 5.11
N ARG A 110 18.03 3.01 5.43
CA ARG A 110 19.03 2.10 6.00
C ARG A 110 18.55 1.46 7.29
N ARG A 111 18.04 2.25 8.23
CA ARG A 111 17.50 1.72 9.50
C ARG A 111 16.31 0.80 9.26
N TRP A 112 15.41 1.21 8.36
CA TRP A 112 14.21 0.44 8.03
C TRP A 112 14.55 -0.93 7.41
N ILE A 113 15.44 -0.96 6.43
CA ILE A 113 15.92 -2.19 5.77
C ILE A 113 16.70 -3.07 6.75
N LYS A 114 17.54 -2.47 7.61
CA LYS A 114 18.31 -3.22 8.60
C LYS A 114 17.41 -3.91 9.64
N MET A 115 16.32 -3.25 10.06
CA MET A 115 15.40 -3.81 11.06
C MET A 115 14.44 -4.85 10.48
N LEU A 116 13.79 -4.55 9.34
CA LEU A 116 12.65 -5.33 8.85
C LEU A 116 12.99 -6.26 7.68
N PHE A 117 14.02 -5.95 6.91
CA PHE A 117 14.28 -6.63 5.65
C PHE A 117 15.64 -7.33 5.65
N LYS A 118 15.75 -8.40 6.46
CA LYS A 118 16.97 -9.22 6.59
C LYS A 118 17.40 -9.90 5.29
N LYS A 119 16.46 -10.12 4.36
CA LYS A 119 16.67 -10.82 3.08
C LYS A 119 16.66 -9.85 1.89
N MET A 120 17.24 -10.27 0.77
CA MET A 120 17.13 -9.58 -0.53
C MET A 120 15.67 -9.53 -1.02
N PRO A 121 15.25 -8.47 -1.72
CA PRO A 121 13.88 -8.32 -2.23
C PRO A 121 13.63 -9.09 -3.53
N THR A 122 14.15 -10.31 -3.69
CA THR A 122 14.04 -11.08 -4.94
C THR A 122 12.59 -11.29 -5.39
N LYS A 123 11.66 -11.52 -4.45
CA LYS A 123 10.22 -11.67 -4.74
C LYS A 123 9.54 -10.38 -5.23
N TYR A 124 10.11 -9.23 -4.93
CA TYR A 124 9.54 -7.92 -5.23
C TYR A 124 10.25 -7.19 -6.39
N ALA A 125 11.43 -7.68 -6.78
CA ALA A 125 12.20 -7.15 -7.91
C ALA A 125 11.43 -7.29 -9.25
N ASN A 126 10.62 -8.35 -9.39
CA ASN A 126 9.90 -8.65 -10.63
C ASN A 126 8.46 -8.11 -10.65
N MET A 127 7.98 -7.42 -9.61
CA MET A 127 6.59 -6.92 -9.56
C MET A 127 6.32 -5.76 -10.53
N ASN A 128 7.35 -5.20 -11.18
CA ASN A 128 7.24 -4.13 -12.15
C ASN A 128 7.45 -4.58 -13.61
N VAL A 129 7.68 -5.88 -13.83
CA VAL A 129 7.53 -6.42 -15.18
C VAL A 129 6.02 -6.52 -15.34
N LEU A 130 5.41 -5.59 -16.10
CA LEU A 130 4.07 -5.86 -16.61
C LEU A 130 4.10 -7.29 -17.13
N ASP A 131 3.19 -8.13 -16.67
CA ASP A 131 3.08 -9.48 -17.23
C ASP A 131 3.05 -9.30 -18.76
N GLU A 132 3.78 -10.11 -19.54
CA GLU A 132 3.81 -9.92 -21.00
C GLU A 132 2.38 -9.87 -21.59
N ASP A 133 1.43 -10.47 -20.87
CA ASP A 133 0.01 -10.46 -21.15
C ASP A 133 -0.68 -9.11 -20.85
N GLU A 134 -0.28 -8.38 -19.81
CA GLU A 134 -0.76 -7.02 -19.55
C GLU A 134 -0.21 -6.00 -20.57
N GLU A 135 1.05 -6.15 -21.01
CA GLU A 135 1.59 -5.33 -22.11
C GLU A 135 0.85 -5.58 -23.42
N LYS A 136 0.58 -6.85 -23.76
CA LYS A 136 -0.23 -7.22 -24.94
C LYS A 136 -1.66 -6.69 -24.83
N LEU A 137 -2.25 -6.69 -23.62
CA LEU A 137 -3.59 -6.17 -23.40
C LEU A 137 -3.64 -4.65 -23.59
N ILE A 138 -2.67 -3.92 -23.05
CA ILE A 138 -2.57 -2.46 -23.21
C ILE A 138 -2.30 -2.09 -24.67
N ALA A 139 -1.46 -2.86 -25.37
CA ALA A 139 -1.23 -2.67 -26.81
C ALA A 139 -2.52 -2.86 -27.62
N LYS A 140 -3.28 -3.94 -27.36
CA LYS A 140 -4.58 -4.19 -28.00
C LYS A 140 -5.60 -3.10 -27.69
N LEU A 141 -5.65 -2.61 -26.46
CA LEU A 141 -6.57 -1.54 -26.06
C LEU A 141 -6.22 -0.20 -26.73
N LYS A 142 -4.94 0.12 -26.89
CA LYS A 142 -4.49 1.30 -27.64
C LYS A 142 -4.84 1.20 -29.13
N GLU A 143 -4.59 0.05 -29.74
CA GLU A 143 -4.91 -0.19 -31.16
C GLU A 143 -6.43 -0.07 -31.40
N LYS A 144 -7.25 -0.63 -30.51
CA LYS A 144 -8.71 -0.51 -30.58
C LYS A 144 -9.17 0.95 -30.42
N TYR A 145 -8.56 1.71 -29.52
CA TYR A 145 -8.88 3.13 -29.31
C TYR A 145 -8.50 4.00 -30.53
N GLU A 146 -7.36 3.74 -31.17
CA GLU A 146 -6.97 4.44 -32.40
C GLU A 146 -7.90 4.09 -33.57
N GLN A 147 -8.28 2.82 -33.70
CA GLN A 147 -9.27 2.40 -34.71
C GLN A 147 -10.64 3.07 -34.49
N GLU A 148 -11.15 3.12 -33.26
CA GLU A 148 -12.42 3.78 -32.94
C GLU A 148 -12.35 5.30 -33.15
N LYS A 149 -11.20 5.94 -32.88
CA LYS A 149 -10.97 7.36 -33.15
C LYS A 149 -10.98 7.68 -34.65
N ASP A 150 -10.37 6.83 -35.46
CA ASP A 150 -10.33 7.00 -36.91
C ASP A 150 -11.71 6.74 -37.56
N LEU A 151 -12.48 5.77 -37.04
CA LEU A 151 -13.85 5.49 -37.45
C LEU A 151 -14.80 6.67 -37.16
N ASN A 152 -14.80 7.19 -35.93
CA ASN A 152 -15.62 8.36 -35.58
C ASN A 152 -15.23 9.60 -36.41
N SER A 153 -13.96 9.78 -36.78
CA SER A 153 -13.53 10.91 -37.61
C SER A 153 -14.02 10.84 -39.07
N LYS A 154 -14.35 9.65 -39.57
CA LYS A 154 -14.89 9.44 -40.92
C LYS A 154 -16.39 9.65 -40.96
N ASP A 155 -17.12 9.21 -39.94
CA ASP A 155 -18.57 9.39 -39.84
C ASP A 155 -18.96 10.88 -39.75
N TYR A 156 -18.20 11.70 -39.02
CA TYR A 156 -18.40 13.15 -38.98
C TYR A 156 -18.22 13.84 -40.36
N LYS A 157 -17.35 13.31 -41.22
CA LYS A 157 -17.13 13.88 -42.58
C LYS A 157 -18.18 13.43 -43.60
N GLU A 158 -18.80 12.27 -43.41
CA GLU A 158 -19.89 11.82 -44.28
C GLU A 158 -21.22 12.52 -43.97
N GLU A 159 -21.50 12.85 -42.70
CA GLU A 159 -22.70 13.62 -42.34
C GLU A 159 -22.63 15.07 -42.81
N GLU A 160 -21.47 15.74 -42.69
CA GLU A 160 -21.28 17.13 -43.14
C GLU A 160 -21.42 17.26 -44.67
N ASN A 161 -20.94 16.28 -45.45
CA ASN A 161 -21.12 16.26 -46.91
C ASN A 161 -22.59 15.99 -47.33
N LYS A 162 -23.33 15.16 -46.59
CA LYS A 162 -24.77 14.94 -46.84
C LYS A 162 -25.60 16.18 -46.52
N GLU A 163 -25.25 16.93 -45.47
CA GLU A 163 -25.97 18.13 -45.08
C GLU A 163 -25.70 19.32 -46.03
N ASN A 164 -24.48 19.46 -46.55
CA ASN A 164 -24.16 20.48 -47.57
C ASN A 164 -24.80 20.17 -48.94
N SER A 165 -24.87 18.91 -49.35
CA SER A 165 -25.52 18.53 -50.63
C SER A 165 -27.05 18.75 -50.65
N LYS A 166 -27.69 18.83 -49.48
CA LYS A 166 -29.11 19.17 -49.37
C LYS A 166 -29.37 20.67 -49.45
N LYS A 167 -28.42 21.51 -49.00
CA LYS A 167 -28.56 22.98 -49.05
C LYS A 167 -28.26 23.58 -50.42
N GLU A 168 -27.59 22.86 -51.31
CA GLU A 168 -27.35 23.31 -52.71
C GLU A 168 -28.52 22.99 -53.67
N ASN A 169 -29.54 22.27 -53.21
CA ASN A 169 -30.71 21.89 -54.03
C ASN A 169 -32.03 22.56 -53.58
N GLU A 170 -31.98 23.56 -52.70
CA GLU A 170 -33.08 24.50 -52.38
C GLU A 170 -32.75 25.90 -52.90
#